data_AF-A0A355BER8-F1
#
_entry.id   AF-A0A355BER8-F1
#
_cell.length_a   1.000
_cell.length_b   1.000
_cell.length_c   1.000
_cell.angle_alpha   90.00
_cell.angle_beta   90.00
_cell.angle_gamma   90.00
#
_symmetry.space_group_name_H-M   'P 1'
#
loop_
_entity.id
_entity.type
_entity.pdbx_description
1 polymer ?
#
loop_
_entity_poly.entity_id
_entity_poly.type
_entity_poly.pdbx_seq_one_letter_code
_entity_poly.pdbx_strand_id
1 'polypeptide(L)'
;GYKILTVDSNRYDARYWLEHFLSVDAFQDENFITKKYLKFCQEFAKEVVLPAEDKQQEVLFMNRAINHFAKNDAFEETAFLNEVMENPEFIPEFKNYKVDKGEKYSIEDVTNFPIANAAVTDVRKKLKNTIHLDTNVQIKLDFINPESAQKYVEKGWDEEKQMYYYLVYFNKEQKT
;
A
#
# COMPACT_ATOMS: atom_id res chain seq x y z
N GLY A 1 -6.96 -30.98 2.25
CA GLY A 1 -8.10 -30.41 1.51
C GLY A 1 -7.92 -30.61 0.01
N TYR A 2 -8.96 -30.37 -0.77
CA TYR A 2 -8.95 -30.46 -2.24
C TYR A 2 -8.77 -29.06 -2.85
N LYS A 3 -7.96 -28.95 -3.91
CA LYS A 3 -7.81 -27.70 -4.68
C LYS A 3 -8.78 -27.74 -5.86
N ILE A 4 -9.55 -26.67 -6.04
CA ILE A 4 -10.53 -26.55 -7.12
C ILE A 4 -9.96 -25.59 -8.15
N LEU A 5 -9.89 -26.02 -9.41
CA LEU A 5 -9.57 -25.16 -10.55
C LEU A 5 -10.87 -24.81 -11.27
N THR A 6 -11.19 -23.51 -11.34
CA THR A 6 -12.33 -23.02 -12.11
C THR A 6 -11.86 -22.39 -13.41
N VAL A 7 -12.52 -22.77 -14.51
CA VAL A 7 -12.30 -22.18 -15.84
C VAL A 7 -13.59 -21.49 -16.23
N ASP A 8 -13.56 -20.16 -16.25
CA ASP A 8 -14.71 -19.33 -16.60
C ASP A 8 -14.35 -18.36 -17.74
N SER A 9 -15.12 -18.44 -18.81
CA SER A 9 -15.00 -17.59 -20.00
C SER A 9 -15.62 -16.21 -19.80
N ASN A 10 -16.53 -16.07 -18.84
CA ASN A 10 -17.37 -14.89 -18.64
C ASN A 10 -17.50 -14.62 -17.13
N ARG A 11 -16.42 -14.05 -16.55
CA ARG A 11 -16.04 -13.81 -15.12
C ARG A 11 -17.11 -13.57 -14.04
N TYR A 12 -18.39 -13.49 -14.38
CA TYR A 12 -19.51 -13.20 -13.51
C TYR A 12 -20.22 -14.47 -12.99
N ASP A 13 -20.32 -15.54 -13.81
CA ASP A 13 -21.21 -16.68 -13.50
C ASP A 13 -20.59 -17.69 -12.51
N ALA A 14 -19.27 -17.83 -12.47
CA ALA A 14 -18.61 -18.78 -11.57
C ALA A 14 -18.66 -18.39 -10.08
N ARG A 15 -18.99 -17.13 -9.78
CA ARG A 15 -18.95 -16.62 -8.40
C ARG A 15 -20.02 -17.25 -7.51
N TYR A 16 -21.23 -17.46 -8.03
CA TYR A 16 -22.31 -18.12 -7.30
C TYR A 16 -21.93 -19.55 -6.89
N TRP A 17 -21.34 -20.31 -7.82
CA TRP A 17 -20.95 -21.69 -7.56
C TRP A 17 -19.85 -21.80 -6.51
N LEU A 18 -18.87 -20.90 -6.56
CA LEU A 18 -17.76 -20.87 -5.61
C LEU A 18 -18.18 -20.38 -4.23
N GLU A 19 -18.87 -19.24 -4.15
CA GLU A 19 -19.16 -18.57 -2.87
C GLU A 19 -20.44 -19.10 -2.21
N HIS A 20 -21.50 -19.40 -2.99
CA HIS A 20 -22.83 -19.72 -2.43
C HIS A 20 -23.20 -21.20 -2.48
N PHE A 21 -22.78 -21.95 -3.51
CA PHE A 21 -23.13 -23.37 -3.63
C PHE A 21 -22.09 -24.29 -2.95
N LEU A 22 -20.81 -24.11 -3.28
CA LEU A 22 -19.72 -24.93 -2.76
C LEU A 22 -19.12 -24.39 -1.46
N SER A 23 -19.44 -23.15 -1.09
CA SER A 23 -18.86 -22.44 0.07
C SER A 23 -17.34 -22.61 0.15
N VAL A 24 -16.66 -22.41 -0.98
CA VAL A 24 -15.21 -22.61 -1.08
C VAL A 24 -14.50 -21.44 -0.43
N ASP A 25 -13.67 -21.74 0.57
CA ASP A 25 -12.77 -20.75 1.13
C ASP A 25 -11.65 -20.39 0.15
N ALA A 26 -11.27 -19.12 0.13
CA ALA A 26 -10.12 -18.67 -0.65
C ALA A 26 -8.88 -19.44 -0.20
N PHE A 27 -8.14 -20.00 -1.16
CA PHE A 27 -6.87 -20.66 -0.87
C PHE A 27 -5.90 -19.60 -0.36
N GLN A 28 -5.60 -19.64 0.94
CA GLN A 28 -4.70 -18.71 1.64
C GLN A 28 -3.24 -19.05 1.32
N ASP A 29 -2.86 -18.90 0.06
CA ASP A 29 -1.46 -18.96 -0.34
C ASP A 29 -0.72 -17.64 -0.04
N GLU A 30 0.59 -17.66 -0.23
CA GLU A 30 1.46 -16.49 -0.16
C GLU A 30 0.95 -15.30 -0.99
N ASN A 31 0.31 -15.56 -2.14
CA ASN A 31 -0.24 -14.52 -3.01
C ASN A 31 -1.44 -13.84 -2.36
N PHE A 32 -2.35 -14.64 -1.80
CA PHE A 32 -3.51 -14.17 -1.05
C PHE A 32 -3.07 -13.33 0.15
N ILE A 33 -2.18 -13.86 0.99
CA ILE A 33 -1.72 -13.17 2.20
C ILE A 33 -1.00 -11.87 1.84
N THR A 34 -0.09 -11.88 0.86
CA THR A 34 0.61 -10.68 0.38
C THR A 34 -0.37 -9.60 -0.10
N LYS A 35 -1.38 -9.97 -0.92
CA LYS A 35 -2.39 -9.03 -1.41
C LYS A 35 -3.25 -8.45 -0.29
N LYS A 36 -3.66 -9.29 0.66
CA LYS A 36 -4.47 -8.87 1.80
C LYS A 36 -3.71 -7.92 2.72
N TYR A 37 -2.45 -8.22 3.02
CA TYR A 37 -1.61 -7.39 3.87
C TYR A 37 -1.31 -6.04 3.21
N LEU A 38 -0.96 -6.01 1.91
CA LEU A 38 -0.78 -4.75 1.18
C LEU A 38 -2.07 -3.92 1.12
N LYS A 39 -3.25 -4.57 1.01
CA LYS A 39 -4.54 -3.88 1.08
C LYS A 39 -4.80 -3.32 2.48
N PHE A 40 -4.44 -4.06 3.53
CA PHE A 40 -4.51 -3.56 4.90
C PHE A 40 -3.63 -2.31 5.09
N CYS A 41 -2.38 -2.33 4.61
CA CYS A 41 -1.52 -1.15 4.62
C CYS A 41 -2.18 0.03 3.87
N GLN A 42 -2.81 -0.22 2.73
CA GLN A 42 -3.51 0.82 1.96
C GLN A 42 -4.64 1.48 2.75
N GLU A 43 -5.42 0.72 3.50
CA GLU A 43 -6.52 1.25 4.28
C GLU A 43 -6.03 1.94 5.56
N PHE A 44 -4.97 1.41 6.19
CA PHE A 44 -4.26 2.11 7.27
C PHE A 44 -3.74 3.49 6.81
N ALA A 45 -3.13 3.55 5.62
CA ALA A 45 -2.63 4.79 5.06
C ALA A 45 -3.75 5.84 4.89
N LYS A 46 -4.94 5.42 4.46
CA LYS A 46 -6.09 6.31 4.23
C LYS A 46 -6.83 6.71 5.49
N GLU A 47 -6.99 5.79 6.45
CA GLU A 47 -7.83 5.98 7.63
C GLU A 47 -7.04 6.51 8.84
N VAL A 48 -5.71 6.32 8.86
CA VAL A 48 -4.86 6.72 10.00
C VAL A 48 -3.78 7.71 9.59
N VAL A 49 -2.94 7.38 8.58
CA VAL A 49 -1.82 8.25 8.19
C VAL A 49 -2.32 9.54 7.53
N LEU A 50 -3.25 9.46 6.58
CA LEU A 50 -3.78 10.63 5.88
C LEU A 50 -4.47 11.63 6.83
N PRO A 51 -5.32 11.22 7.79
CA PRO A 51 -5.95 12.16 8.71
C PRO A 51 -5.01 12.72 9.78
N ALA A 52 -3.99 11.95 10.20
CA ALA A 52 -3.02 12.40 11.20
C ALA A 52 -1.94 13.32 10.60
N GLU A 53 -1.56 13.07 9.34
CA GLU A 53 -0.52 13.79 8.61
C GLU A 53 -1.11 14.47 7.37
N ASP A 54 -0.68 14.06 6.18
CA ASP A 54 -1.18 14.59 4.93
C ASP A 54 -1.07 13.58 3.77
N LYS A 55 -1.52 14.03 2.59
CA LYS A 55 -1.53 13.21 1.38
C LYS A 55 -0.12 12.80 0.93
N GLN A 56 0.89 13.61 1.21
CA GLN A 56 2.28 13.28 0.89
C GLN A 56 2.71 12.08 1.75
N GLN A 57 2.49 12.11 3.06
CA GLN A 57 2.85 11.00 3.95
C GLN A 57 2.09 9.70 3.63
N GLU A 58 0.81 9.77 3.28
CA GLU A 58 0.04 8.59 2.81
C GLU A 58 0.74 7.91 1.62
N VAL A 59 1.11 8.69 0.60
CA VAL A 59 1.76 8.17 -0.61
C VAL A 59 3.16 7.65 -0.31
N LEU A 60 3.91 8.33 0.56
CA LEU A 60 5.24 7.89 0.97
C LEU A 60 5.20 6.57 1.74
N PHE A 61 4.30 6.44 2.71
CA PHE A 61 4.08 5.21 3.47
C PHE A 61 3.77 4.04 2.52
N MET A 62 2.85 4.22 1.57
CA MET A 62 2.51 3.16 0.63
C MET A 62 3.67 2.77 -0.29
N ASN A 63 4.49 3.73 -0.70
CA ASN A 63 5.70 3.45 -1.46
C ASN A 63 6.73 2.66 -0.62
N ARG A 64 6.95 3.04 0.63
CA ARG A 64 7.84 2.29 1.54
C ARG A 64 7.34 0.87 1.75
N ALA A 65 6.05 0.71 2.02
CA ALA A 65 5.42 -0.60 2.20
C ALA A 65 5.63 -1.49 0.96
N ILE A 66 5.29 -1.02 -0.24
CA ILE A 66 5.50 -1.81 -1.46
C ILE A 66 6.98 -2.13 -1.70
N ASN A 67 7.88 -1.19 -1.42
CA ASN A 67 9.31 -1.42 -1.61
C ASN A 67 9.87 -2.44 -0.61
N HIS A 68 9.44 -2.42 0.66
CA HIS A 68 9.80 -3.46 1.63
C HIS A 68 9.35 -4.83 1.13
N PHE A 69 8.10 -4.94 0.67
CA PHE A 69 7.57 -6.18 0.10
C PHE A 69 8.30 -6.61 -1.18
N ALA A 70 8.79 -5.67 -1.99
CA ALA A 70 9.51 -5.99 -3.23
C ALA A 70 10.98 -6.38 -3.01
N LYS A 71 11.59 -5.96 -1.89
CA LYS A 71 13.00 -6.19 -1.57
C LYS A 71 13.24 -7.46 -0.75
N ASN A 72 12.23 -7.91 0.00
CA ASN A 72 12.34 -9.04 0.92
C ASN A 72 11.62 -10.28 0.36
N ASP A 73 12.19 -11.46 0.59
CA ASP A 73 11.58 -12.74 0.19
C ASP A 73 10.51 -13.22 1.20
N ALA A 74 10.60 -12.75 2.44
CA ALA A 74 9.64 -13.04 3.50
C ALA A 74 9.29 -11.76 4.25
N PHE A 75 8.01 -11.64 4.59
CA PHE A 75 7.50 -10.59 5.45
C PHE A 75 7.79 -10.96 6.90
N GLU A 76 8.23 -9.98 7.68
CA GLU A 76 8.27 -10.06 9.14
C GLU A 76 7.80 -8.71 9.69
N GLU A 77 6.78 -8.74 10.54
CA GLU A 77 6.05 -7.54 10.95
C GLU A 77 6.93 -6.54 11.70
N THR A 78 7.84 -7.01 12.55
CA THR A 78 8.71 -6.13 13.34
C THR A 78 9.70 -5.39 12.45
N ALA A 79 10.34 -6.10 11.52
CA ALA A 79 11.24 -5.53 10.52
C ALA A 79 10.49 -4.58 9.58
N PHE A 80 9.29 -4.95 9.13
CA PHE A 80 8.42 -4.09 8.33
C PHE A 80 8.12 -2.77 9.05
N LEU A 81 7.67 -2.84 10.31
CA LEU A 81 7.34 -1.65 11.09
C LEU A 81 8.56 -0.74 11.27
N ASN A 82 9.73 -1.31 11.56
CA ASN A 82 10.95 -0.55 11.74
C ASN A 82 11.49 0.08 10.43
N GLU A 83 11.29 -0.55 9.27
CA GLU A 83 11.77 -0.03 7.99
C GLU A 83 10.79 0.97 7.36
N VAL A 84 9.48 0.74 7.52
CA VAL A 84 8.44 1.49 6.81
C VAL A 84 7.90 2.67 7.63
N MET A 85 7.85 2.55 8.96
CA MET A 85 7.37 3.62 9.83
C MET A 85 8.50 4.58 10.18
N GLU A 86 8.41 5.82 9.68
CA GLU A 86 9.36 6.87 10.06
C GLU A 86 9.01 7.53 11.39
N ASN A 87 7.73 7.75 11.67
CA ASN A 87 7.28 8.20 12.97
C ASN A 87 6.97 6.96 13.85
N PRO A 88 7.76 6.70 14.90
CA PRO A 88 7.52 5.57 15.81
C PRO A 88 6.18 5.65 16.53
N GLU A 89 5.58 6.84 16.61
CA GLU A 89 4.25 7.02 17.21
C GLU A 89 3.23 6.16 16.48
N PHE A 90 3.27 6.07 15.14
CA PHE A 90 2.34 5.26 14.32
C PHE A 90 2.42 3.75 14.52
N ILE A 91 3.44 3.24 15.22
CA ILE A 91 3.60 1.79 15.46
C ILE A 91 2.46 1.26 16.35
N PRO A 92 2.20 1.85 17.53
CA PRO A 92 0.99 1.61 18.31
C PRO A 92 -0.32 1.68 17.51
N GLU A 93 -0.56 2.71 16.70
CA GLU A 93 -1.80 2.84 15.92
C GLU A 93 -1.90 1.73 14.88
N PHE A 94 -0.79 1.35 14.24
CA PHE A 94 -0.81 0.24 13.29
C PHE A 94 -1.20 -1.08 13.97
N LYS A 95 -0.65 -1.35 15.16
CA LYS A 95 -0.99 -2.55 15.94
C LYS A 95 -2.45 -2.53 16.39
N ASN A 96 -2.95 -1.40 16.89
CA ASN A 96 -4.35 -1.25 17.27
C ASN A 96 -5.28 -1.41 16.05
N TYR A 97 -4.93 -0.78 14.93
CA TYR A 97 -5.67 -0.90 13.68
C TYR A 97 -5.69 -2.34 13.16
N LYS A 98 -4.60 -3.10 13.34
CA LYS A 98 -4.54 -4.53 13.03
C LYS A 98 -5.46 -5.35 13.94
N VAL A 99 -5.53 -5.05 15.22
CA VAL A 99 -6.47 -5.72 16.14
C VAL A 99 -7.91 -5.44 15.72
N ASP A 100 -8.24 -4.20 15.36
CA ASP A 100 -9.61 -3.80 15.03
C ASP A 100 -10.08 -4.24 13.63
N LYS A 101 -9.16 -4.29 12.66
CA LYS A 101 -9.48 -4.51 11.24
C LYS A 101 -8.83 -5.76 10.64
N GLY A 102 -7.96 -6.46 11.38
CA GLY A 102 -7.19 -7.60 10.88
C GLY A 102 -8.06 -8.74 10.37
N GLU A 103 -9.17 -9.02 11.05
CA GLU A 103 -10.12 -10.08 10.70
C GLU A 103 -10.70 -9.88 9.28
N LYS A 104 -11.07 -8.64 8.95
CA LYS A 104 -11.58 -8.26 7.63
C LYS A 104 -10.60 -8.58 6.50
N TYR A 105 -9.30 -8.60 6.79
CA TYR A 105 -8.26 -8.93 5.82
C TYR A 105 -7.67 -10.33 6.01
N SER A 106 -8.12 -11.08 7.02
CA SER A 106 -7.58 -12.40 7.38
C SER A 106 -6.08 -12.34 7.71
N ILE A 107 -5.66 -11.33 8.47
CA ILE A 107 -4.25 -11.11 8.86
C ILE A 107 -4.02 -11.07 10.38
N GLU A 108 -5.02 -11.42 11.18
CA GLU A 108 -5.02 -11.27 12.66
C GLU A 108 -3.76 -11.86 13.30
N ASP A 109 -3.46 -13.12 12.99
CA ASP A 109 -2.31 -13.86 13.53
C ASP A 109 -1.11 -13.87 12.58
N VAL A 110 -1.15 -13.09 11.50
CA VAL A 110 -0.09 -13.08 10.49
C VAL A 110 1.00 -12.10 10.89
N THR A 111 2.12 -12.62 11.36
CA THR A 111 3.32 -11.82 11.70
C THR A 111 4.49 -12.10 10.78
N ASN A 112 4.50 -13.27 10.12
CA ASN A 112 5.50 -13.64 9.14
C ASN A 112 4.88 -14.51 8.03
N PHE A 113 5.34 -14.35 6.79
CA PHE A 113 4.93 -15.17 5.65
C PHE A 113 5.86 -14.98 4.45
N PRO A 114 5.99 -15.97 3.53
CA PRO A 114 6.69 -15.79 2.26
C PRO A 114 5.99 -14.74 1.38
N ILE A 115 6.75 -13.81 0.80
CA ILE A 115 6.19 -12.77 -0.05
C ILE A 115 6.06 -13.27 -1.49
N ALA A 116 4.86 -13.14 -2.05
CA ALA A 116 4.62 -13.42 -3.46
C ALA A 116 4.96 -12.19 -4.32
N ASN A 117 6.13 -12.19 -4.96
CA ASN A 117 6.58 -11.09 -5.84
C ASN A 117 5.59 -10.75 -6.97
N ALA A 118 4.84 -11.74 -7.47
CA ALA A 118 3.77 -11.52 -8.44
C ALA A 118 2.64 -10.65 -7.87
N ALA A 119 2.24 -10.88 -6.61
CA ALA A 119 1.24 -10.07 -5.91
C ALA A 119 1.72 -8.64 -5.71
N VAL A 120 2.98 -8.46 -5.28
CA VAL A 120 3.59 -7.13 -5.08
C VAL A 120 3.60 -6.34 -6.40
N THR A 121 3.99 -6.99 -7.49
CA THR A 121 4.02 -6.39 -8.83
C THR A 121 2.62 -5.97 -9.30
N ASP A 122 1.61 -6.82 -9.08
CA ASP A 122 0.21 -6.52 -9.42
C ASP A 122 -0.32 -5.31 -8.64
N VAL A 123 -0.04 -5.25 -7.34
CA VAL A 123 -0.47 -4.13 -6.48
C VAL A 123 0.26 -2.85 -6.86
N ARG A 124 1.59 -2.91 -7.08
CA ARG A 124 2.41 -1.77 -7.52
C ARG A 124 1.90 -1.13 -8.80
N LYS A 125 1.50 -1.94 -9.79
CA LYS A 125 0.92 -1.44 -11.05
C LYS A 125 -0.42 -0.72 -10.86
N LYS A 126 -1.21 -1.12 -9.86
CA LYS A 126 -2.53 -0.53 -9.57
C LYS A 126 -2.45 0.67 -8.65
N LEU A 127 -1.38 0.78 -7.84
CA LEU A 127 -1.19 1.91 -6.95
C LEU A 127 -0.90 3.16 -7.78
N LYS A 128 -1.82 4.13 -7.71
CA LYS A 128 -1.62 5.45 -8.32
C LYS A 128 -1.01 6.37 -7.28
N ASN A 129 0.28 6.64 -7.42
CA ASN A 129 1.00 7.63 -6.62
C ASN A 129 0.77 9.04 -7.16
N THR A 130 -0.48 9.50 -7.18
CA THR A 130 -0.83 10.82 -7.71
C THR A 130 -1.45 11.69 -6.64
N ILE A 131 -0.81 12.82 -6.34
CA ILE A 131 -1.38 13.88 -5.51
C ILE A 131 -2.22 14.78 -6.43
N HIS A 132 -3.51 14.93 -6.09
CA HIS A 132 -4.43 15.82 -6.79
C HIS A 132 -4.51 17.13 -6.03
N LEU A 133 -4.25 18.23 -6.72
CA LEU A 133 -4.37 19.59 -6.17
C LEU A 133 -5.69 20.21 -6.62
N ASP A 134 -6.16 21.20 -5.86
CA ASP A 134 -7.36 21.99 -6.12
C ASP A 134 -7.31 22.80 -7.42
N THR A 135 -6.12 23.14 -7.88
CA THR A 135 -5.84 23.86 -9.14
C THR A 135 -5.88 22.99 -10.40
N ASN A 136 -6.43 21.77 -10.31
CA ASN A 136 -6.40 20.74 -11.37
C ASN A 136 -4.98 20.28 -11.77
N VAL A 137 -3.98 20.58 -10.95
CA VAL A 137 -2.62 20.07 -11.12
C VAL A 137 -2.52 18.69 -10.47
N GLN A 138 -1.86 17.76 -11.15
CA GLN A 138 -1.58 16.42 -10.65
C GLN A 138 -0.07 16.20 -10.54
N ILE A 139 0.40 15.85 -9.35
CA ILE A 139 1.80 15.48 -9.12
C ILE A 139 1.87 13.95 -9.08
N LYS A 140 2.45 13.36 -10.13
CA LYS A 140 2.69 11.92 -10.19
C LYS A 140 4.08 11.60 -9.65
N LEU A 141 4.11 10.84 -8.58
CA LEU A 141 5.28 10.44 -7.82
C LEU A 141 5.71 9.02 -8.25
N ASP A 142 6.46 8.93 -9.35
CA ASP A 142 6.95 7.66 -9.90
C ASP A 142 8.30 7.28 -9.27
N PHE A 143 8.26 6.87 -8.00
CA PHE A 143 9.47 6.55 -7.26
C PHE A 143 9.82 5.06 -7.36
N ILE A 144 11.04 4.78 -7.81
CA ILE A 144 11.64 3.44 -7.71
C ILE A 144 12.20 3.23 -6.29
N ASN A 145 12.53 4.29 -5.56
CA ASN A 145 13.09 4.22 -4.21
C ASN A 145 12.43 5.29 -3.29
N PRO A 146 11.96 4.94 -2.07
CA PRO A 146 11.17 5.83 -1.23
C PRO A 146 12.00 6.98 -0.61
N GLU A 147 13.29 6.76 -0.32
CA GLU A 147 14.21 7.82 0.15
C GLU A 147 14.36 8.97 -0.86
N SER A 148 14.11 8.71 -2.15
CA SER A 148 14.22 9.73 -3.19
C SER A 148 13.07 10.75 -3.08
N ALA A 149 11.90 10.32 -2.60
CA ALA A 149 10.71 11.14 -2.62
C ALA A 149 10.78 12.34 -1.67
N GLN A 150 11.15 12.09 -0.41
CA GLN A 150 11.34 13.16 0.59
C GLN A 150 12.51 14.07 0.26
N LYS A 151 13.55 13.55 -0.42
CA LYS A 151 14.71 14.37 -0.81
C LYS A 151 14.35 15.42 -1.86
N TYR A 152 13.37 15.13 -2.72
CA TYR A 152 13.08 15.94 -3.90
C TYR A 152 11.73 16.64 -3.84
N VAL A 153 10.86 16.35 -2.87
CA VAL A 153 9.54 16.98 -2.76
C VAL A 153 9.33 17.53 -1.36
N GLU A 154 9.13 18.84 -1.28
CA GLU A 154 8.86 19.57 -0.05
C GLU A 154 7.52 20.28 -0.17
N LYS A 155 6.72 20.26 0.89
CA LYS A 155 5.44 20.98 0.98
C LYS A 155 5.57 22.11 1.98
N GLY A 156 5.04 23.29 1.64
CA GLY A 156 5.02 24.44 2.53
C GLY A 156 3.76 25.26 2.40
N TRP A 157 3.63 26.25 3.29
CA TRP A 157 2.60 27.28 3.25
C TRP A 157 3.24 28.62 2.91
N ASP A 158 2.70 29.31 1.91
CA ASP A 158 3.10 30.67 1.56
C ASP A 158 2.18 31.65 2.27
N GLU A 159 2.72 32.37 3.27
CA GLU A 159 1.96 33.35 4.07
C GLU A 159 1.49 34.56 3.25
N GLU A 160 2.23 34.97 2.21
CA GLU A 160 1.83 36.11 1.38
C GLU A 160 0.69 35.75 0.44
N LYS A 161 0.75 34.55 -0.14
CA LYS A 161 -0.23 34.06 -1.10
C LYS A 161 -1.40 33.32 -0.45
N GLN A 162 -1.29 33.00 0.83
CA GLN A 162 -2.29 32.23 1.60
C GLN A 162 -2.64 30.90 0.90
N MET A 163 -1.62 30.18 0.43
CA MET A 163 -1.78 28.90 -0.28
C MET A 163 -0.65 27.92 0.01
N TYR A 164 -0.95 26.62 -0.11
CA TYR A 164 0.06 25.58 -0.05
C TYR A 164 0.84 25.48 -1.36
N TYR A 165 2.13 25.15 -1.27
CA TYR A 165 2.97 24.86 -2.41
C TYR A 165 3.69 23.51 -2.25
N TYR A 166 4.09 22.94 -3.37
CA TYR A 166 5.06 21.86 -3.43
C TYR A 166 6.31 22.35 -4.19
N LEU A 167 7.49 22.22 -3.60
CA LEU A 167 8.77 22.40 -4.27
C LEU A 167 9.27 21.04 -4.77
N VAL A 168 9.69 20.99 -6.03
CA VAL A 168 10.29 19.79 -6.64
C VAL A 168 11.73 20.10 -7.03
N TYR A 169 12.68 19.44 -6.37
CA TYR A 169 14.10 19.55 -6.64
C TYR A 169 14.55 18.49 -7.64
N PHE A 170 15.35 18.86 -8.64
CA PHE A 170 15.91 17.92 -9.61
C PHE A 170 17.37 18.27 -9.90
N ASN A 171 18.20 17.26 -10.18
CA ASN A 171 19.63 17.47 -10.47
C ASN A 171 19.91 17.65 -11.97
N LYS A 172 19.19 16.92 -12.83
CA LYS A 172 19.34 16.93 -14.28
C LYS A 172 18.00 16.62 -14.94
N GLU A 173 17.67 17.34 -16.00
CA GLU A 173 16.53 17.00 -16.85
C GLU A 173 16.86 15.74 -17.66
N GLN A 174 15.94 14.78 -17.70
CA GLN A 174 16.03 13.67 -18.65
C GLN A 174 15.42 14.12 -19.97
N LYS A 175 16.22 14.03 -21.04
CA LYS A 175 15.70 14.16 -22.41
C LYS A 175 15.15 12.80 -22.82
N THR A 176 13.85 12.75 -23.03
CA THR A 176 13.14 11.61 -23.63
C THR A 176 13.42 11.50 -25.12
#